data_AF-A0A970PFQ3-F1
#
_entry.id   AF-A0A970PFQ3-F1
#
_cell.length_a   1.000
_cell.length_b   1.000
_cell.length_c   1.000
_cell.angle_alpha   90.00
_cell.angle_beta   90.00
_cell.angle_gamma   90.00
#
_symmetry.space_group_name_H-M   'P 1'
#
loop_
_entity.id
_entity.type
_entity.pdbx_description
1 polymer ?
#
loop_
_entity_poly.entity_id
_entity_poly.type
_entity_poly.pdbx_seq_one_letter_code
_entity_poly.pdbx_strand_id
1 'polypeptide(L)'
;MKKCVECGAIQNNKHFYCIDCNKRLGPPLTEEEEKKEAIKIKETINDLSNKADCFYVSKTDKAIICLLCIFSLLHALLILFGANYYRENQLYWLGIILILLSLSIAIDLRFPRISWQLYKLRYIFVFDNIDDLEPSRFALLSRRFFSKLILIIVAIAFVIMFILSFYKIPAPAPINEGNIIIDWNTTQY
;
A
#
# COMPACT_ATOMS: atom_id res chain seq x y z
N MET A 1 -9.18 -38.91 -0.24
CA MET A 1 -8.47 -38.93 1.07
C MET A 1 -9.30 -39.69 2.12
N LYS A 2 -8.70 -40.21 3.19
CA LYS A 2 -9.42 -40.83 4.33
C LYS A 2 -9.17 -40.03 5.59
N LYS A 3 -10.19 -39.88 6.44
CA LYS A 3 -10.09 -39.23 7.75
C LYS A 3 -10.22 -40.26 8.86
N CYS A 4 -9.33 -40.22 9.85
CA CYS A 4 -9.45 -41.05 11.04
C CYS A 4 -10.56 -40.50 11.95
N VAL A 5 -11.47 -41.36 12.39
CA VAL A 5 -12.59 -40.98 13.28
C VAL A 5 -12.10 -40.67 14.70
N GLU A 6 -11.03 -41.33 15.13
CA GLU A 6 -10.50 -41.24 16.50
C GLU A 6 -9.62 -39.99 16.69
N CYS A 7 -8.64 -39.77 15.82
CA CYS A 7 -7.70 -38.65 15.97
C CYS A 7 -7.91 -37.52 14.96
N GLY A 8 -8.83 -37.67 14.00
CA GLY A 8 -9.10 -36.65 12.98
C GLY A 8 -8.05 -36.51 11.88
N ALA A 9 -6.96 -37.28 11.92
CA ALA A 9 -5.88 -37.21 10.94
C ALA A 9 -6.36 -37.56 9.52
N ILE A 10 -5.88 -36.81 8.52
CA ILE A 10 -6.25 -36.99 7.11
C ILE A 10 -5.08 -37.64 6.37
N GLN A 11 -5.34 -38.75 5.70
CA GLN A 11 -4.32 -39.61 5.11
C GLN A 11 -4.69 -40.04 3.69
N ASN A 12 -3.69 -40.52 2.95
CA ASN A 12 -3.89 -41.02 1.59
C ASN A 12 -4.79 -42.26 1.61
N ASN A 13 -5.62 -42.42 0.57
CA ASN A 13 -6.52 -43.57 0.39
C ASN A 13 -5.80 -44.93 0.38
N LYS A 14 -4.48 -44.93 0.10
CA LYS A 14 -3.61 -46.13 0.12
C LYS A 14 -3.46 -46.75 1.51
N HIS A 15 -3.70 -46.01 2.59
CA HIS A 15 -3.58 -46.54 3.95
C HIS A 15 -4.88 -47.18 4.43
N PHE A 16 -4.75 -48.28 5.16
CA PHE A 16 -5.85 -48.97 5.84
C PHE A 16 -5.90 -48.67 7.34
N TYR A 17 -4.77 -48.26 7.92
CA TYR A 17 -4.62 -47.87 9.31
C TYR A 17 -4.08 -46.45 9.40
N CYS A 18 -4.51 -45.72 10.42
CA CYS A 18 -4.04 -44.37 10.69
C CYS A 18 -2.59 -44.42 11.17
N ILE A 19 -1.69 -43.71 10.48
CA ILE A 19 -0.28 -43.59 10.87
C ILE A 19 -0.09 -43.09 12.31
N ASP A 20 -0.97 -42.20 12.82
CA ASP A 20 -0.76 -41.54 14.12
C ASP A 20 -1.30 -42.35 15.30
N CYS A 21 -2.47 -42.97 15.16
CA CYS A 21 -3.14 -43.69 16.27
C CYS A 21 -3.32 -45.19 16.02
N ASN A 22 -2.82 -45.70 14.89
CA ASN A 22 -2.88 -47.09 14.45
C ASN A 22 -4.30 -47.71 14.37
N LYS A 23 -5.35 -46.88 14.39
CA LYS A 23 -6.74 -47.33 14.25
C LYS A 23 -7.11 -47.51 12.78
N ARG A 24 -8.02 -48.45 12.49
CA ARG A 24 -8.49 -48.71 11.13
C ARG A 24 -9.17 -47.46 10.57
N LEU A 25 -8.76 -47.05 9.37
CA LEU A 25 -9.34 -45.91 8.67
C LEU A 25 -10.69 -46.29 8.07
N GLY A 26 -11.63 -45.34 8.12
CA GLY A 26 -12.96 -45.48 7.53
C GLY A 26 -12.94 -45.46 5.99
N PRO A 27 -14.13 -45.40 5.36
CA PRO A 27 -14.22 -45.24 3.91
C PRO A 27 -13.56 -43.93 3.45
N PRO A 28 -13.13 -43.85 2.18
CA PRO A 28 -12.67 -42.61 1.60
C PRO A 28 -13.75 -41.52 1.70
N LEU A 29 -13.30 -40.29 1.93
CA LEU A 29 -14.15 -39.10 1.96
C LEU A 29 -14.86 -38.95 0.61
N THR A 30 -16.06 -38.38 0.65
CA THR A 30 -16.76 -37.96 -0.56
C THR A 30 -15.98 -36.84 -1.27
N GLU A 31 -16.20 -36.64 -2.57
CA GLU A 31 -15.50 -35.59 -3.32
C GLU A 31 -15.72 -34.19 -2.72
N GLU A 32 -16.90 -33.91 -2.16
CA GLU A 32 -17.19 -32.63 -1.51
C GLU A 32 -16.41 -32.45 -0.21
N GLU A 33 -16.33 -33.49 0.61
CA GLU A 33 -15.58 -33.47 1.87
C GLU A 33 -14.08 -33.39 1.62
N GLU A 34 -13.57 -34.10 0.62
CA GLU A 34 -12.18 -34.04 0.20
C GLU A 34 -11.79 -32.63 -0.28
N LYS A 35 -12.63 -31.97 -1.06
CA LYS A 35 -12.42 -30.57 -1.47
C LYS A 35 -12.41 -29.63 -0.27
N LYS A 36 -13.36 -29.77 0.67
CA LYS A 36 -13.44 -28.92 1.87
C LYS A 36 -12.20 -29.07 2.75
N GLU A 37 -11.77 -30.30 3.02
CA GLU A 37 -10.60 -30.56 3.86
C GLU A 37 -9.30 -30.13 3.16
N ALA A 38 -9.19 -30.31 1.84
CA ALA A 38 -8.04 -29.84 1.07
C ALA A 38 -7.91 -28.30 1.10
N ILE A 39 -9.03 -27.57 1.00
CA ILE A 39 -9.06 -26.10 1.16
C ILE A 39 -8.58 -25.72 2.55
N LYS A 40 -9.11 -26.36 3.59
CA LYS A 40 -8.75 -26.08 4.99
C LYS A 40 -7.28 -26.34 5.30
N ILE A 41 -6.73 -27.46 4.81
CA ILE A 41 -5.31 -27.77 4.93
C ILE A 41 -4.48 -26.69 4.23
N LYS A 42 -4.85 -26.32 2.99
CA LYS A 42 -4.14 -25.28 2.22
C LYS A 42 -4.17 -23.92 2.92
N GLU A 43 -5.31 -23.53 3.48
CA GLU A 43 -5.45 -22.29 4.26
C GLU A 43 -4.60 -22.31 5.53
N THR A 44 -4.58 -23.44 6.24
CA THR A 44 -3.78 -23.61 7.46
C THR A 44 -2.28 -23.56 7.16
N ILE A 45 -1.83 -24.24 6.11
CA ILE A 45 -0.44 -24.19 5.64
C ILE A 45 -0.06 -22.77 5.25
N ASN A 46 -0.92 -22.07 4.51
CA ASN A 46 -0.68 -20.69 4.15
C ASN A 46 -0.61 -19.78 5.38
N ASP A 47 -1.51 -19.92 6.35
CA ASP A 47 -1.50 -19.11 7.57
C ASP A 47 -0.23 -19.36 8.41
N LEU A 48 0.16 -20.62 8.59
CA LEU A 48 1.39 -20.99 9.29
C LEU A 48 2.64 -20.47 8.56
N SER A 49 2.68 -20.62 7.24
CA SER A 49 3.78 -20.08 6.41
C SER A 49 3.85 -18.56 6.49
N ASN A 50 2.71 -17.87 6.47
CA ASN A 50 2.65 -16.41 6.54
C ASN A 50 3.01 -15.89 7.94
N LYS A 51 2.72 -16.65 9.01
CA LYS A 51 3.15 -16.33 10.38
C LYS A 51 4.65 -16.52 10.59
N ALA A 52 5.25 -17.46 9.88
CA ALA A 52 6.70 -17.71 9.93
C ALA A 52 7.51 -16.68 9.11
N ASP A 53 6.96 -16.13 8.02
CA ASP A 53 7.67 -15.12 7.21
C ASP A 53 7.59 -13.72 7.85
N CYS A 54 8.70 -13.26 8.43
CA CYS A 54 8.87 -11.92 8.98
C CYS A 54 8.55 -10.79 7.98
N PHE A 55 8.63 -11.07 6.68
CA PHE A 55 8.37 -10.13 5.59
C PHE A 55 7.01 -10.32 4.92
N TYR A 56 6.09 -11.06 5.55
CA TYR A 56 4.73 -11.21 5.04
C TYR A 56 4.01 -9.86 4.89
N VAL A 57 3.51 -9.62 3.67
CA VAL A 57 2.68 -8.46 3.30
C VAL A 57 1.21 -8.83 3.46
N SER A 58 0.58 -8.26 4.49
CA SER A 58 -0.81 -8.54 4.83
C SER A 58 -1.78 -7.96 3.80
N LYS A 59 -3.04 -8.43 3.80
CA LYS A 59 -4.10 -7.85 2.96
C LYS A 59 -4.31 -6.35 3.27
N THR A 60 -4.17 -5.95 4.53
CA THR A 60 -4.25 -4.54 4.94
C THR A 60 -3.08 -3.71 4.40
N ASP A 61 -1.87 -4.27 4.38
CA ASP A 61 -0.71 -3.58 3.80
C ASP A 61 -0.90 -3.38 2.29
N LYS A 62 -1.47 -4.36 1.59
CA LYS A 62 -1.84 -4.22 0.17
C LYS A 62 -2.85 -3.11 -0.06
N ALA A 63 -3.87 -2.98 0.80
CA ALA A 63 -4.84 -1.89 0.72
C ALA A 63 -4.17 -0.52 0.94
N ILE A 64 -3.27 -0.42 1.92
CA ILE A 64 -2.50 0.81 2.18
C ILE A 64 -1.66 1.20 0.97
N ILE A 65 -0.96 0.25 0.34
CA ILE A 65 -0.19 0.49 -0.89
C ILE A 65 -1.10 1.08 -1.98
N CYS A 66 -2.27 0.45 -2.23
CA CYS A 66 -3.21 0.96 -3.22
C CYS A 66 -3.69 2.39 -2.90
N LEU A 67 -4.03 2.66 -1.64
CA LEU A 67 -4.46 3.99 -1.21
C LEU A 67 -3.36 5.04 -1.37
N LEU A 68 -2.11 4.72 -1.02
CA LEU A 68 -0.95 5.60 -1.23
C LEU A 68 -0.76 5.93 -2.71
N CYS A 69 -0.88 4.94 -3.61
CA CYS A 69 -0.82 5.17 -5.05
C CYS A 69 -1.98 6.05 -5.55
N ILE A 70 -3.20 5.82 -5.06
CA ILE A 70 -4.38 6.64 -5.40
C ILE A 70 -4.17 8.08 -4.94
N PHE A 71 -3.76 8.32 -3.70
CA PHE A 71 -3.51 9.66 -3.20
C PHE A 71 -2.35 10.35 -3.94
N SER A 72 -1.31 9.60 -4.32
CA SER A 72 -0.24 10.12 -5.16
C SER A 72 -0.76 10.61 -6.51
N LEU A 73 -1.65 9.84 -7.16
CA LEU A 73 -2.28 10.23 -8.41
C LEU A 73 -3.19 11.46 -8.22
N LEU A 74 -3.99 11.48 -7.16
CA LEU A 74 -4.87 12.61 -6.84
C LEU A 74 -4.08 13.90 -6.57
N HIS A 75 -2.96 13.82 -5.85
CA HIS A 75 -2.04 14.95 -5.67
C HIS A 75 -1.46 15.42 -7.01
N ALA A 76 -1.04 14.50 -7.88
CA ALA A 76 -0.52 14.86 -9.20
C ALA A 76 -1.58 15.56 -10.06
N LEU A 77 -2.82 15.06 -10.06
CA LEU A 77 -3.94 15.68 -10.76
C LEU A 77 -4.26 17.07 -10.19
N LEU A 78 -4.28 17.21 -8.86
CA LEU A 78 -4.54 18.48 -8.19
C LEU A 78 -3.49 19.54 -8.57
N ILE A 79 -2.21 19.17 -8.58
CA ILE A 79 -1.12 20.04 -9.03
C ILE A 79 -1.26 20.38 -10.52
N LEU A 80 -1.64 19.42 -11.36
CA LEU A 80 -1.80 19.63 -12.80
C LEU A 80 -2.93 20.63 -13.10
N PHE A 81 -4.10 20.46 -12.49
CA PHE A 81 -5.26 21.33 -12.70
C PHE A 81 -5.08 22.72 -12.05
N GLY A 82 -4.37 22.79 -10.93
CA GLY A 82 -4.09 24.04 -10.21
C GLY A 82 -2.72 24.64 -10.47
N ALA A 83 -2.03 24.27 -11.57
CA ALA A 83 -0.59 24.50 -11.73
C ALA A 83 -0.13 25.95 -11.47
N ASN A 84 -0.91 26.93 -11.92
CA ASN A 84 -0.62 28.35 -11.69
C ASN A 84 -0.68 28.71 -10.19
N TYR A 85 -1.75 28.32 -9.51
CA TYR A 85 -1.94 28.55 -8.07
C TYR A 85 -0.85 27.87 -7.23
N TYR A 86 -0.53 26.61 -7.52
CA TYR A 86 0.47 25.86 -6.77
C TYR A 86 1.89 26.41 -6.99
N ARG A 87 2.19 26.95 -8.18
CA ARG A 87 3.46 27.60 -8.47
C ARG A 87 3.60 28.93 -7.73
N GLU A 88 2.57 29.77 -7.77
CA GLU A 88 2.58 31.10 -7.14
C GLU A 88 2.71 31.02 -5.61
N ASN A 89 2.07 30.04 -4.97
CA ASN A 89 2.09 29.88 -3.51
C ASN A 89 3.23 28.95 -3.02
N GLN A 90 4.19 28.58 -3.88
CA GLN A 90 5.29 27.65 -3.57
C GLN A 90 4.85 26.25 -3.08
N LEU A 91 3.57 25.91 -3.23
CA LEU A 91 2.99 24.62 -2.81
C LEU A 91 3.32 23.48 -3.79
N TYR A 92 3.84 23.80 -4.98
CA TYR A 92 4.26 22.82 -5.98
C TYR A 92 5.30 21.82 -5.43
N TRP A 93 6.32 22.32 -4.73
CA TRP A 93 7.36 21.47 -4.13
C TRP A 93 6.81 20.58 -3.03
N LEU A 94 5.90 21.11 -2.19
CA LEU A 94 5.24 20.33 -1.16
C LEU A 94 4.46 19.16 -1.77
N GLY A 95 3.72 19.41 -2.84
CA GLY A 95 2.99 18.38 -3.58
C GLY A 95 3.90 17.27 -4.14
N ILE A 96 5.04 17.65 -4.74
CA ILE A 96 6.04 16.68 -5.21
C ILE A 96 6.60 15.84 -4.06
N ILE A 97 6.95 16.48 -2.94
CA ILE A 97 7.48 15.77 -1.76
C ILE A 97 6.45 14.76 -1.24
N LEU A 98 5.17 15.12 -1.18
CA LEU A 98 4.10 14.22 -0.75
C LEU A 98 3.92 13.03 -1.70
N ILE A 99 4.01 13.27 -3.02
CA ILE A 99 3.98 12.21 -4.04
C ILE A 99 5.15 11.24 -3.84
N LEU A 100 6.38 11.76 -3.75
CA LEU A 100 7.58 10.94 -3.57
C LEU A 100 7.55 10.18 -2.25
N LEU A 101 7.08 10.80 -1.17
CA LEU A 101 6.90 10.17 0.14
C LEU A 101 5.87 9.05 0.08
N SER A 102 4.74 9.26 -0.59
CA SER A 102 3.70 8.24 -0.76
C SER A 102 4.23 7.03 -1.54
N LEU A 103 4.95 7.28 -2.64
CA LEU A 103 5.54 6.25 -3.48
C LEU A 103 6.67 5.48 -2.78
N SER A 104 7.55 6.18 -2.05
CA SER A 104 8.65 5.52 -1.34
C SER A 104 8.14 4.55 -0.28
N ILE A 105 7.12 4.95 0.49
CA ILE A 105 6.48 4.09 1.49
C ILE A 105 5.71 2.95 0.83
N ALA A 106 5.04 3.19 -0.30
CA ALA A 106 4.37 2.13 -1.05
C ALA A 106 5.36 1.05 -1.54
N ILE A 107 6.53 1.47 -2.04
CA ILE A 107 7.61 0.56 -2.45
C ILE A 107 8.17 -0.21 -1.24
N ASP A 108 8.41 0.47 -0.12
CA ASP A 108 8.91 -0.13 1.13
C ASP A 108 7.97 -1.23 1.66
N LEU A 109 6.66 -0.97 1.67
CA LEU A 109 5.63 -1.96 2.03
C LEU A 109 5.54 -3.11 1.03
N ARG A 110 5.75 -2.84 -0.25
CA ARG A 110 5.64 -3.84 -1.32
C ARG A 110 6.82 -4.80 -1.33
N PHE A 111 8.03 -4.29 -1.07
CA PHE A 111 9.27 -5.04 -1.15
C PHE A 111 10.04 -5.00 0.17
N PRO A 112 9.45 -5.53 1.26
CA PRO A 112 10.03 -5.45 2.59
C PRO A 112 11.40 -6.15 2.71
N ARG A 113 11.67 -7.15 1.86
CA ARG A 113 12.97 -7.82 1.78
C ARG A 113 14.06 -6.89 1.21
N ILE A 114 13.74 -6.09 0.20
CA ILE A 114 14.70 -5.15 -0.39
C ILE A 114 15.05 -4.07 0.62
N SER A 115 14.04 -3.51 1.29
CA SER A 115 14.25 -2.54 2.37
C SER A 115 15.12 -3.08 3.50
N TRP A 116 14.93 -4.36 3.85
CA TRP A 116 15.77 -5.00 4.86
C TRP A 116 17.21 -5.18 4.40
N GLN A 117 17.44 -5.56 3.14
CA GLN A 117 18.79 -5.66 2.58
C GLN A 117 19.48 -4.29 2.53
N LEU A 118 18.77 -3.23 2.18
CA LEU A 118 19.28 -1.86 2.23
C LEU A 118 19.60 -1.44 3.67
N TYR A 119 18.79 -1.83 4.64
CA TYR A 119 19.07 -1.59 6.06
C TYR A 119 20.34 -2.33 6.52
N LYS A 120 20.50 -3.61 6.12
CA LYS A 120 21.70 -4.41 6.38
C LYS A 120 22.96 -3.77 5.79
N LEU A 121 22.87 -3.16 4.61
CA LEU A 121 24.00 -2.47 3.96
C LEU A 121 24.62 -1.39 4.85
N ARG A 122 23.83 -0.72 5.70
CA ARG A 122 24.35 0.28 6.64
C ARG A 122 25.32 -0.30 7.67
N TYR A 123 25.19 -1.59 7.98
CA TYR A 123 25.95 -2.27 9.02
C TYR A 123 27.03 -3.19 8.47
N ILE A 124 27.28 -3.15 7.14
CA ILE A 124 28.27 -3.99 6.48
C ILE A 124 29.70 -3.81 7.01
N PHE A 125 30.00 -2.62 7.54
CA PHE A 125 31.31 -2.28 8.10
C PHE A 125 31.37 -2.44 9.64
N VAL A 126 30.28 -2.88 10.28
CA VAL A 126 30.17 -2.94 11.75
C VAL A 126 30.13 -4.37 12.27
N PHE A 127 29.57 -5.31 11.50
CA PHE A 127 29.45 -6.72 11.90
C PHE A 127 30.17 -7.65 10.92
N ASP A 128 30.87 -8.65 11.45
CA ASP A 128 31.59 -9.64 10.64
C ASP A 128 30.67 -10.58 9.85
N ASN A 129 29.45 -10.84 10.36
CA ASN A 129 28.45 -11.65 9.68
C ASN A 129 27.07 -10.97 9.68
N ILE A 130 26.70 -10.41 8.54
CA ILE A 130 25.47 -9.60 8.37
C ILE A 130 24.24 -10.48 8.17
N ASP A 131 24.43 -11.74 7.79
CA ASP A 131 23.33 -12.67 7.55
C ASP A 131 22.63 -13.08 8.84
N ASP A 132 23.35 -13.10 9.96
CA ASP A 132 22.82 -13.40 11.30
C ASP A 132 21.93 -12.27 11.86
N LEU A 133 21.87 -11.12 11.19
CA LEU A 133 21.00 -10.02 11.60
C LEU A 133 19.53 -10.34 11.28
N GLU A 134 18.77 -10.67 12.32
CA GLU A 134 17.31 -10.83 12.24
C GLU A 134 16.57 -9.51 12.55
N PRO A 135 15.47 -9.22 11.83
CA PRO A 135 14.66 -8.04 12.13
C PRO A 135 13.97 -8.21 13.48
N SER A 136 14.16 -7.24 14.37
CA SER A 136 13.46 -7.24 15.65
C SER A 136 11.94 -7.10 15.45
N ARG A 137 11.16 -7.70 16.35
CA ARG A 137 9.68 -7.56 16.33
C ARG A 137 9.24 -6.10 16.33
N PHE A 138 9.99 -5.24 17.03
CA PHE A 138 9.75 -3.80 17.05
C PHE A 138 9.95 -3.16 15.68
N ALA A 139 11.01 -3.52 14.93
CA ALA A 139 11.26 -3.00 13.59
C ALA A 139 10.15 -3.40 12.59
N LEU A 140 9.65 -4.62 12.69
CA LEU A 140 8.53 -5.08 11.86
C LEU A 140 7.21 -4.37 12.20
N LEU A 141 6.96 -4.14 13.49
CA LEU A 141 5.78 -3.40 13.95
C LEU A 141 5.86 -1.93 13.57
N SER A 142 7.02 -1.29 13.75
CA SER A 142 7.23 0.11 13.46
C SER A 142 6.99 0.39 11.98
N ARG A 143 7.50 -0.45 11.06
CA ARG A 143 7.23 -0.32 9.62
C ARG A 143 5.73 -0.27 9.30
N ARG A 144 4.94 -1.19 9.87
CA ARG A 144 3.48 -1.27 9.64
C ARG A 144 2.71 -0.12 10.30
N PHE A 145 3.24 0.44 11.38
CA PHE A 145 2.63 1.59 12.05
C PHE A 145 2.93 2.90 11.29
N PHE A 146 4.19 3.09 10.92
CA PHE A 146 4.64 4.28 10.17
C PHE A 146 3.92 4.38 8.82
N SER A 147 3.71 3.28 8.11
CA SER A 147 2.96 3.32 6.84
C SER A 147 1.53 3.88 6.99
N LYS A 148 0.83 3.51 8.07
CA LYS A 148 -0.51 4.03 8.37
C LYS A 148 -0.47 5.52 8.73
N LEU A 149 0.52 5.91 9.52
CA LEU A 149 0.72 7.31 9.90
C LEU A 149 1.02 8.19 8.68
N ILE A 150 1.88 7.73 7.77
CA ILE A 150 2.17 8.44 6.51
C ILE A 150 0.92 8.54 5.63
N LEU A 151 0.15 7.46 5.49
CA LEU A 151 -1.11 7.49 4.74
C LEU A 151 -2.05 8.59 5.28
N ILE A 152 -2.20 8.68 6.60
CA ILE A 152 -3.02 9.72 7.24
C ILE A 152 -2.48 11.12 6.92
N ILE A 153 -1.17 11.33 7.04
CA ILE A 153 -0.54 12.62 6.71
C ILE A 153 -0.79 13.00 5.25
N VAL A 154 -0.58 12.08 4.31
CA VAL A 154 -0.78 12.31 2.88
C VAL A 154 -2.25 12.62 2.57
N ALA A 155 -3.19 11.92 3.22
CA ALA A 155 -4.63 12.15 3.07
C ALA A 155 -5.06 13.51 3.63
N ILE A 156 -4.59 13.89 4.82
CA ILE A 156 -4.88 15.20 5.42
C ILE A 156 -4.28 16.32 4.54
N ALA A 157 -3.04 16.16 4.10
CA ALA A 157 -2.39 17.13 3.23
C ALA A 157 -3.15 17.29 1.90
N PHE A 158 -3.67 16.20 1.34
CA PHE A 158 -4.54 16.26 0.16
C PHE A 158 -5.80 17.10 0.42
N VAL A 159 -6.51 16.83 1.51
CA VAL A 159 -7.74 17.57 1.86
C VAL A 159 -7.45 19.06 2.06
N ILE A 160 -6.36 19.41 2.76
CA ILE A 160 -5.95 20.81 2.96
C ILE A 160 -5.64 21.48 1.63
N MET A 161 -4.79 20.88 0.80
CA MET A 161 -4.44 21.44 -0.51
C MET A 161 -5.68 21.57 -1.41
N PHE A 162 -6.56 20.58 -1.39
CA PHE A 162 -7.82 20.62 -2.11
C PHE A 162 -8.67 21.81 -1.65
N ILE A 163 -8.93 21.96 -0.35
CA ILE A 163 -9.72 23.09 0.18
C ILE A 163 -9.10 24.43 -0.21
N LEU A 164 -7.78 24.58 -0.06
CA LEU A 164 -7.07 25.82 -0.42
C LEU A 164 -7.21 26.17 -1.91
N SER A 165 -7.23 25.14 -2.77
CA SER A 165 -7.44 25.29 -4.21
C SER A 165 -8.84 25.78 -4.56
N PHE A 166 -9.87 25.41 -3.79
CA PHE A 166 -11.27 25.81 -4.04
C PHE A 166 -11.70 27.08 -3.30
N TYR A 167 -11.06 27.43 -2.17
CA TYR A 167 -11.34 28.67 -1.43
C TYR A 167 -10.86 29.94 -2.16
N LYS A 168 -9.95 29.80 -3.14
CA LYS A 168 -9.52 30.88 -4.04
C LYS A 168 -10.01 30.61 -5.47
N ILE A 169 -11.32 30.72 -5.69
CA ILE A 169 -11.87 31.17 -6.97
C ILE A 169 -12.24 32.65 -6.81
N PRO A 170 -11.31 33.62 -6.95
CA PRO A 170 -11.69 35.02 -7.01
C PRO A 170 -12.30 35.35 -8.38
N ALA A 171 -13.53 35.84 -8.30
CA ALA A 171 -14.37 36.62 -9.23
C ALA A 171 -14.12 36.57 -10.76
N PRO A 172 -15.19 36.52 -11.58
CA PRO A 172 -15.10 36.74 -13.02
C PRO A 172 -14.35 38.05 -13.31
N ALA A 173 -13.53 38.02 -14.36
CA ALA A 173 -12.66 39.11 -14.78
C ALA A 173 -13.39 40.47 -14.78
N PRO A 174 -12.69 41.59 -14.46
CA PRO A 174 -13.27 42.90 -14.69
C PRO A 174 -13.66 42.99 -16.16
N ILE A 175 -14.92 43.33 -16.38
CA ILE A 175 -15.47 43.62 -17.70
C ILE A 175 -14.57 44.72 -18.26
N ASN A 176 -13.88 44.44 -19.38
CA ASN A 176 -13.11 45.45 -20.10
C ASN A 176 -14.04 46.63 -20.36
N GLU A 177 -13.84 47.74 -19.64
CA GLU A 177 -14.36 49.02 -20.07
C GLU A 177 -13.81 49.25 -21.47
N GLY A 178 -14.73 49.28 -22.43
CA GLY A 178 -14.42 49.34 -23.84
C GLY A 178 -13.42 50.45 -24.12
N ASN A 179 -12.44 50.11 -24.96
CA ASN A 179 -11.64 51.03 -25.73
C ASN A 179 -12.47 52.26 -26.10
N ILE A 180 -12.20 53.39 -25.44
CA ILE A 180 -12.52 54.70 -26.00
C ILE A 180 -11.60 54.83 -27.21
N ILE A 181 -12.19 54.60 -28.38
CA ILE A 181 -11.57 54.87 -29.68
C ILE A 181 -11.34 56.38 -29.73
N ILE A 182 -10.09 56.82 -29.65
CA ILE A 182 -9.73 58.21 -29.96
C ILE A 182 -9.65 58.30 -31.48
N ASP A 183 -10.71 58.78 -32.10
CA ASP A 183 -10.73 59.17 -33.51
C ASP A 183 -10.08 60.55 -33.65
N TRP A 184 -8.89 60.60 -34.26
CA TRP A 184 -8.13 61.83 -34.53
C TRP A 184 -8.38 62.38 -35.94
N ASN A 185 -9.50 62.05 -36.59
CA ASN A 185 -9.81 62.58 -37.92
C ASN A 185 -11.18 63.24 -37.97
N THR A 186 -11.21 64.56 -37.75
CA THR A 186 -12.02 65.59 -38.45
C THR A 186 -12.04 66.84 -37.56
N THR A 187 -11.28 67.88 -37.89
CA THR A 187 -11.90 68.98 -38.64
C THR A 187 -10.87 69.74 -39.46
N GLN A 188 -11.16 69.79 -40.75
CA GLN A 188 -10.59 70.65 -41.77
C GLN A 188 -11.12 72.09 -41.62
N TYR A 189 -10.26 73.05 -41.97
CA TYR A 189 -10.48 74.44 -42.40
C TYR A 189 -11.22 75.42 -41.47
#